data_AF-A0AAQ3KSF0-F1
#
_entry.id   AF-A0AAQ3KSF0-F1
#
_cell.length_a   1.000
_cell.length_b   1.000
_cell.length_c   1.000
_cell.angle_alpha   90.00
_cell.angle_beta   90.00
_cell.angle_gamma   90.00
#
_symmetry.space_group_name_H-M   'P 1'
#
loop_
_entity.id
_entity.type
_entity.pdbx_description
1 polymer ?
#
loop_
_entity_poly.entity_id
_entity_poly.type
_entity_poly.pdbx_seq_one_letter_code
_entity_poly.pdbx_strand_id
1 'polypeptide(L)' 'MESARGCSNPIPPFLTKTYDMVGDPIMDSVVSWSSTNASFVVWKQPEFARDVLPMYFKHNNFSSFVRQLNTYVLGSNRG' A
#
# COMPACT_ATOMS: atom_id res chain seq x y z
N MET A 1 -24.86 22.73 -21.40
CA MET A 1 -24.34 22.97 -20.04
C MET A 1 -23.25 21.96 -19.75
N GLU A 2 -22.09 22.47 -19.37
CA GLU A 2 -20.79 21.78 -19.22
C GLU A 2 -20.72 20.65 -18.17
N SER A 3 -19.89 19.67 -18.52
CA SER A 3 -19.05 18.74 -17.75
C SER A 3 -19.05 18.79 -16.22
N ALA A 4 -19.36 17.62 -15.63
CA ALA A 4 -18.64 17.10 -14.47
C ALA A 4 -18.61 15.57 -14.54
N ARG A 5 -17.85 15.02 -15.51
CA ARG A 5 -17.28 13.69 -15.30
C ARG A 5 -16.29 13.87 -14.15
N GLY A 6 -16.68 13.48 -12.93
CA GLY A 6 -15.68 13.25 -11.89
C GLY A 6 -14.71 12.25 -12.48
N CYS A 7 -13.49 12.69 -12.81
CA CYS A 7 -12.47 11.82 -13.37
C CYS A 7 -12.15 10.76 -12.31
N SER A 8 -12.84 9.62 -12.40
CA SER A 8 -12.50 8.41 -11.67
C SER A 8 -11.20 7.90 -12.29
N ASN A 9 -10.07 8.54 -11.98
CA ASN A 9 -8.77 7.95 -12.19
C ASN A 9 -8.80 6.65 -11.36
N PRO A 10 -8.79 5.47 -12.00
CA PRO A 10 -8.94 4.22 -11.28
C PRO A 10 -7.80 4.12 -10.28
N ILE A 11 -8.13 3.95 -8.99
CA ILE A 11 -7.12 3.78 -7.94
C ILE A 11 -6.27 2.57 -8.35
N PRO A 12 -4.94 2.74 -8.46
CA PRO A 12 -4.04 1.66 -8.80
C PRO A 12 -4.27 0.44 -7.89
N PRO A 13 -4.38 -0.79 -8.44
CA PRO A 13 -4.63 -1.99 -7.65
C PRO A 13 -3.59 -2.20 -6.54
N PHE A 14 -2.37 -1.70 -6.74
CA PHE A 14 -1.31 -1.70 -5.74
C PHE A 14 -1.72 -0.97 -4.45
N LEU A 15 -2.35 0.21 -4.56
CA LEU A 15 -2.75 1.02 -3.41
C LEU A 15 -3.92 0.38 -2.67
N THR A 16 -4.93 -0.12 -3.40
CA THR A 16 -6.07 -0.83 -2.79
C THR A 16 -5.59 -2.08 -2.05
N LYS A 17 -4.75 -2.91 -2.68
CA LYS A 17 -4.18 -4.10 -2.04
C LYS A 17 -3.32 -3.77 -0.83
N THR A 18 -2.53 -2.69 -0.89
CA THR A 18 -1.71 -2.26 0.24
C THR A 18 -2.60 -1.81 1.40
N TYR A 19 -3.67 -1.08 1.12
CA TYR A 19 -4.62 -0.65 2.14
C TYR A 19 -5.30 -1.84 2.82
N ASP A 20 -5.82 -2.79 2.03
CA ASP A 20 -6.44 -4.02 2.56
C ASP A 20 -5.45 -4.84 3.38
N MET A 21 -4.21 -5.00 2.90
CA MET A 21 -3.14 -5.74 3.58
C MET A 21 -2.79 -5.18 4.95
N VAL A 22 -2.72 -3.86 5.08
CA VAL A 22 -2.40 -3.19 6.36
C VAL A 22 -3.62 -3.18 7.28
N GLY A 23 -4.83 -3.19 6.73
CA GLY A 23 -6.08 -3.22 7.49
C GLY A 23 -6.46 -4.59 8.06
N ASP A 24 -5.69 -5.64 7.77
CA ASP A 24 -5.96 -6.98 8.26
C ASP A 24 -5.44 -7.17 9.70
N PRO A 25 -6.33 -7.40 10.69
CA PRO A 25 -5.93 -7.56 12.10
C PRO A 25 -5.06 -8.80 12.33
N ILE A 26 -5.04 -9.77 11.41
CA ILE A 26 -4.12 -10.91 11.47
C ILE A 26 -2.67 -10.44 11.26
N MET A 27 -2.49 -9.39 10.47
CA MET A 27 -1.19 -8.85 10.08
C MET A 27 -0.65 -7.81 11.06
N ASP A 28 -1.45 -7.33 12.02
CA ASP A 28 -1.09 -6.25 12.97
C ASP A 28 0.23 -6.51 13.72
N SER A 29 0.58 -7.79 13.96
CA SER A 29 1.86 -8.17 14.60
C SER A 29 3.10 -7.96 13.72
N VAL A 30 2.91 -7.80 12.41
CA VAL A 30 3.95 -7.69 11.37
C VAL A 30 3.89 -6.34 10.68
N VAL A 31 2.70 -5.86 10.35
CA VAL A 31 2.40 -4.56 9.75
C VAL A 31 1.05 -4.05 10.26
N SER A 32 0.98 -2.80 10.71
CA SER A 32 -0.27 -2.22 11.21
C SER A 32 -0.41 -0.76 10.83
N TRP A 33 -1.64 -0.25 10.87
CA TRP A 33 -1.88 1.19 10.81
C TRP A 33 -1.28 1.89 12.03
N SER A 34 -0.80 3.12 11.83
CA SER A 34 -0.46 4.01 12.93
C SER A 34 -1.72 4.55 13.60
N SER A 35 -1.59 5.10 14.80
CA SER A 35 -2.73 5.64 15.57
C SER A 35 -3.52 6.73 14.84
N THR A 36 -2.95 7.36 13.82
CA THR A 36 -3.61 8.40 13.02
C THR A 36 -4.27 7.85 11.75
N ASN A 37 -4.14 6.54 11.45
CA ASN A 37 -4.59 5.89 10.21
C ASN A 37 -4.12 6.58 8.91
N ALA A 38 -3.12 7.45 9.01
CA ALA A 38 -2.55 8.20 7.89
C ALA A 38 -1.24 7.58 7.37
N SER A 39 -0.68 6.64 8.14
CA SER A 39 0.54 5.93 7.82
C SER A 39 0.48 4.53 8.40
N PHE A 40 1.35 3.65 7.94
CA PHE A 40 1.48 2.29 8.46
C PHE A 40 2.93 2.01 8.82
N VAL A 41 3.10 1.08 9.77
CA VAL A 41 4.40 0.70 10.30
C VAL A 41 4.62 -0.78 10.02
N VAL A 42 5.76 -1.12 9.43
CA VAL A 42 6.21 -2.50 9.26
C VAL A 42 7.11 -2.85 10.45
N TRP A 43 6.56 -3.54 11.43
CA TRP A 43 7.26 -3.95 12.65
C TRP A 43 8.31 -5.02 12.37
N LYS A 44 7.98 -5.98 11.50
CA LYS A 44 8.82 -7.13 11.20
C LYS A 44 9.08 -7.27 9.72
N GLN A 45 10.07 -6.54 9.23
CA GLN A 45 10.47 -6.53 7.81
C GLN A 45 10.70 -7.92 7.18
N PRO A 46 11.43 -8.87 7.80
CA PRO A 46 11.66 -10.17 7.18
C PRO A 46 10.39 -11.03 7.11
N GLU A 47 9.55 -11.01 8.15
CA GLU A 47 8.24 -11.72 8.17
C GLU A 47 7.27 -11.07 7.17
N PHE A 48 7.23 -9.74 7.11
CA PHE A 48 6.43 -9.01 6.11
C PHE A 48 6.80 -9.43 4.69
N ALA A 49 8.10 -9.48 4.39
CA ALA A 49 8.57 -9.85 3.07
C ALA A 49 8.21 -11.30 2.70
N ARG A 50 8.45 -12.26 3.62
CA ARG A 50 8.28 -13.68 3.34
C ARG A 50 6.84 -14.16 3.44
N ASP A 51 6.10 -13.67 4.43
CA ASP A 51 4.82 -14.24 4.84
C ASP A 51 3.65 -13.35 4.37
N VAL A 52 3.78 -12.01 4.39
CA VAL A 52 2.69 -11.09 4.01
C VAL A 52 2.71 -10.75 2.52
N LEU A 53 3.85 -10.34 1.95
CA LEU A 53 3.90 -9.92 0.54
C LEU A 53 3.38 -11.00 -0.44
N PRO A 54 3.69 -12.30 -0.30
CA PRO A 54 3.18 -13.33 -1.21
C PRO A 54 1.67 -13.55 -1.14
N MET A 55 1.01 -13.18 -0.05
CA MET A 55 -0.45 -13.29 0.08
C MET A 55 -1.17 -12.23 -0.78
N TYR A 56 -0.57 -11.06 -0.96
CA TYR A 56 -1.18 -9.92 -1.65
C TYR A 56 -0.60 -9.64 -3.04
N PHE A 57 0.69 -9.96 -3.23
CA PHE A 57 1.50 -9.71 -4.42
C PHE A 57 2.19 -10.98 -4.92
N LYS A 58 2.58 -11.00 -6.21
CA LYS A 58 3.28 -12.14 -6.83
C LYS A 58 4.79 -12.21 -6.52
N HIS A 59 5.26 -11.49 -5.50
CA HIS A 59 6.66 -11.48 -5.09
C HIS A 59 6.78 -11.27 -3.58
N ASN A 60 7.90 -11.70 -3.01
CA ASN A 60 8.30 -11.46 -1.61
C ASN A 60 9.34 -10.34 -1.47
N ASN A 61 9.64 -9.61 -2.54
CA ASN A 61 10.71 -8.61 -2.54
C ASN A 61 10.24 -7.28 -1.89
N PHE A 62 10.73 -7.01 -0.68
CA PHE A 62 10.44 -5.78 0.04
C PHE A 62 10.89 -4.50 -0.70
N SER A 63 12.08 -4.52 -1.32
CA SER A 63 12.59 -3.38 -2.08
C SER A 63 11.70 -3.03 -3.27
N SER A 64 11.11 -4.04 -3.93
CA SER A 64 10.15 -3.83 -5.01
C SER A 64 8.84 -3.20 -4.51
N PHE A 65 8.37 -3.60 -3.33
CA PHE A 65 7.22 -3.01 -2.68
C PHE A 65 7.47 -1.54 -2.30
N VAL A 66 8.58 -1.24 -1.64
CA VAL A 66 8.99 0.13 -1.29
C VAL A 66 9.13 1.02 -2.53
N ARG A 67 9.69 0.49 -3.62
CA ARG A 67 9.80 1.24 -4.88
C ARG A 67 8.44 1.61 -5.47
N GLN A 68 7.48 0.68 -5.42
CA GLN A 68 6.11 0.96 -5.87
C GLN A 68 5.46 2.03 -4.98
N LEU A 69 5.61 1.95 -3.65
CA LEU A 69 5.14 3.01 -2.74
C LEU A 69 5.75 4.37 -3.07
N ASN A 70 7.06 4.45 -3.23
CA ASN A 70 7.76 5.69 -3.57
C ASN A 70 7.28 6.29 -4.89
N THR A 71 6.86 5.46 -5.85
CA THR A 71 6.30 5.94 -7.13
C THR A 71 5.01 6.71 -6.92
N TYR A 72 4.15 6.26 -6.00
CA TYR A 72 2.88 6.92 -5.70
C TYR A 72 3.03 8.08 -4.71
N VAL A 73 3.89 7.96 -3.69
CA VAL A 73 4.10 9.00 -2.68
C VAL A 73 4.90 10.18 -3.24
N LEU A 74 5.91 9.92 -4.06
CA LEU A 74 6.80 10.96 -4.62
C LEU A 74 6.32 11.44 -6.00
N GLY A 75 5.63 10.60 -6.77
CA GLY A 75 5.11 10.93 -8.09
C GLY A 75 3.79 11.70 -8.10
N SER A 76 3.00 11.65 -7.01
CA SER A 76 1.71 12.37 -6.92
C SER A 76 1.85 13.88 -6.65
N ASN A 77 3.08 14.41 -6.53
CA ASN A 77 3.35 15.84 -6.29
C ASN A 77 3.96 16.54 -7.52
N ARG A 78 3.80 15.96 -8.72
CA ARG A 78 4.07 16.62 -10.00
C ARG A 78 2.75 16.84 -10.75
N GLY A 79 2.02 17.86 -10.33
CA GLY A 79 0.82 18.37 -10.99
C GLY A 79 0.57 19.78 -10.53
#